data_AF-A0A933RJ90-F1
#
_entry.id   AF-A0A933RJ90-F1
#
_cell.length_a   1.000
_cell.length_b   1.000
_cell.length_c   1.000
_cell.angle_alpha   90.00
_cell.angle_beta   90.00
_cell.angle_gamma   90.00
#
_symmetry.space_group_name_H-M   'P 1'
#
loop_
_entity.id
_entity.type
_entity.pdbx_description
1 polymer ?
#
loop_
_entity_poly.entity_id
_entity_poly.type
_entity_poly.pdbx_seq_one_letter_code
_entity_poly.pdbx_strand_id
1 'polypeptide(L)'
;MAALLIAQLDLADVVLLGARAGLADDLDACGDLLGYEPRVTAGDWPDLGGSDVVVLAGVGQRTGKELADRCAHAVVVVASGDQAGDVAALLEATHFPRARILGVAVGSGDGHGPLLQAAGAARLVDHVLRDRRRVVEAYVLCRTADDDPPGDEVRRAEVRVGARGAEEIL
;
A
#
# COMPACT_ATOMS: atom_id res chain seq x y z
N MET A 1 9.00 7.74 -4.97
CA MET A 1 8.04 8.18 -6.01
C MET A 1 6.61 8.20 -5.48
N ALA A 2 6.09 7.11 -4.91
CA ALA A 2 4.74 7.12 -4.30
C ALA A 2 4.57 8.25 -3.27
N ALA A 3 5.58 8.46 -2.42
CA ALA A 3 5.64 9.56 -1.46
C ALA A 3 5.34 10.94 -2.06
N LEU A 4 6.01 11.29 -3.17
CA LEU A 4 5.79 12.56 -3.85
C LEU A 4 4.36 12.68 -4.35
N LEU A 5 3.80 11.62 -4.95
CA LEU A 5 2.42 11.64 -5.44
C LEU A 5 1.40 11.75 -4.29
N ILE A 6 1.65 11.08 -3.17
CA ILE A 6 0.81 11.13 -1.97
C ILE A 6 0.82 12.53 -1.36
N ALA A 7 2.01 13.14 -1.24
CA ALA A 7 2.15 14.51 -0.75
C ALA A 7 1.50 15.52 -1.70
N GLN A 8 1.80 15.45 -3.00
CA GLN A 8 1.27 16.37 -4.02
C GLN A 8 -0.25 16.33 -4.16
N LEU A 9 -0.89 15.20 -3.83
CA LEU A 9 -2.34 15.06 -3.85
C LEU A 9 -3.01 15.47 -2.53
N ASP A 10 -2.24 16.04 -1.59
CA ASP A 10 -2.65 16.42 -0.23
C ASP A 10 -3.43 15.29 0.46
N LEU A 11 -2.85 14.08 0.44
CA LEU A 11 -3.49 12.90 1.01
C LEU A 11 -3.20 12.74 2.50
N ALA A 12 -1.92 12.80 2.89
CA ALA A 12 -1.47 12.63 4.26
C ALA A 12 0.00 13.03 4.41
N ASP A 13 0.42 13.33 5.64
CA ASP A 13 1.83 13.37 6.02
C ASP A 13 2.50 12.02 5.73
N VAL A 14 3.78 12.05 5.36
CA VAL A 14 4.52 10.87 4.89
C VAL A 14 5.78 10.65 5.71
N VAL A 15 5.90 9.45 6.29
CA VAL A 15 7.16 8.95 6.88
C VAL A 15 7.85 8.01 5.89
N LEU A 16 9.10 8.31 5.53
CA LEU A 16 9.91 7.52 4.61
C LEU A 16 10.90 6.62 5.34
N LEU A 17 10.73 5.31 5.18
CA LEU A 17 11.67 4.30 5.67
C LEU A 17 12.67 3.92 4.60
N GLY A 18 13.94 3.75 5.00
CA GLY A 18 14.99 3.19 4.13
C GLY A 18 15.27 4.00 2.86
N ALA A 19 14.85 5.26 2.82
CA ALA A 19 15.11 6.17 1.71
C ALA A 19 16.59 6.55 1.64
N ARG A 20 17.06 6.97 0.45
CA ARG A 20 18.38 7.61 0.33
C ARG A 20 18.44 8.83 1.26
N ALA A 21 19.60 9.07 1.86
CA ALA A 21 19.82 10.27 2.67
C ALA A 21 19.42 11.53 1.90
N GLY A 22 18.73 12.45 2.59
CA GLY A 22 18.23 13.71 2.04
C GLY A 22 16.98 13.60 1.15
N LEU A 23 16.48 12.39 0.81
CA LEU A 23 15.27 12.30 -0.04
C LEU A 23 14.03 12.86 0.66
N ALA A 24 13.88 12.66 1.96
CA ALA A 24 12.76 13.23 2.70
C ALA A 24 12.84 14.75 2.69
N ASP A 25 14.00 15.33 2.99
CA ASP A 25 14.23 16.78 2.98
C ASP A 25 14.00 17.38 1.58
N ASP A 26 14.49 16.71 0.52
CA ASP A 26 14.27 17.11 -0.88
C ASP A 26 12.76 17.17 -1.21
N LEU A 27 12.00 16.18 -0.71
CA LEU A 27 10.56 16.12 -0.91
C LEU A 27 9.83 17.12 -0.01
N ASP A 28 10.20 17.31 1.24
CA ASP A 28 9.56 18.31 2.11
C ASP A 28 9.72 19.72 1.53
N ALA A 29 10.92 20.06 1.06
CA ALA A 29 11.21 21.35 0.41
C ALA A 29 10.46 21.54 -0.92
N CYS A 30 10.04 20.46 -1.59
CA CYS A 30 9.19 20.55 -2.77
C CYS A 30 7.78 21.06 -2.43
N GLY A 31 7.32 20.98 -1.19
CA GLY A 31 6.05 21.54 -0.73
C GLY A 31 5.97 23.05 -0.95
N ASP A 32 7.02 23.79 -0.60
CA ASP A 32 7.09 25.25 -0.82
C ASP A 32 7.04 25.64 -2.31
N LEU A 33 7.59 24.79 -3.18
CA LEU A 33 7.67 25.03 -4.62
C LEU A 33 6.39 24.62 -5.37
N LEU A 34 5.79 23.50 -4.97
CA LEU A 34 4.66 22.87 -5.66
C LEU A 34 3.32 23.16 -4.97
N GLY A 35 3.35 23.72 -3.77
CA GLY A 35 2.18 24.21 -3.03
C GLY A 35 1.36 23.13 -2.32
N TYR A 36 1.92 21.95 -2.05
CA TYR A 36 1.25 20.94 -1.21
C TYR A 36 1.57 21.15 0.26
N GLU A 37 0.63 20.76 1.12
CA GLU A 37 0.71 20.98 2.57
C GLU A 37 1.35 19.83 3.39
N PRO A 38 1.24 18.54 3.00
CA PRO A 38 1.77 17.45 3.80
C PRO A 38 3.27 17.52 4.04
N ARG A 39 3.67 17.11 5.24
CA ARG A 39 5.08 16.97 5.63
C ARG A 39 5.65 15.65 5.13
N VAL A 40 6.91 15.66 4.71
CA VAL A 40 7.63 14.45 4.33
C VAL A 40 8.87 14.29 5.20
N THR A 41 8.83 13.35 6.13
CA THR A 41 9.93 13.12 7.09
C THR A 41 10.61 11.78 6.84
N ALA A 42 11.92 11.72 7.06
CA ALA A 42 12.61 10.43 7.18
C ALA A 42 12.33 9.82 8.57
N GLY A 43 12.22 8.50 8.63
CA GLY A 43 12.03 7.78 9.88
C GLY A 43 12.43 6.31 9.77
N ASP A 44 12.24 5.59 10.87
CA ASP A 44 12.39 4.14 10.97
C ASP A 44 11.09 3.51 11.49
N TRP A 45 11.05 2.19 11.61
CA TRP A 45 9.87 1.45 12.05
C TRP A 45 9.15 2.04 13.28
N PRO A 46 9.84 2.48 14.35
CA PRO A 46 9.19 3.12 15.49
C PRO A 46 8.36 4.38 15.16
N ASP A 47 8.74 5.11 14.12
CA ASP A 47 8.10 6.36 13.72
C ASP A 47 6.79 6.13 12.95
N LEU A 48 6.46 4.88 12.61
CA LEU A 48 5.23 4.49 11.91
C LEU A 48 4.03 4.27 12.85
N GLY A 49 4.21 4.51 14.15
CA GLY A 49 3.13 4.37 15.12
C GLY A 49 1.96 5.29 14.77
N GLY A 50 0.79 4.71 14.51
CA GLY A 50 -0.42 5.47 14.18
C GLY A 50 -0.65 5.73 12.68
N SER A 51 0.15 5.16 11.78
CA SER A 51 -0.12 5.27 10.34
C SER A 51 -1.43 4.58 9.95
N ASP A 52 -2.35 5.31 9.31
CA ASP A 52 -3.59 4.75 8.75
C ASP A 52 -3.32 3.83 7.55
N VAL A 53 -2.29 4.16 6.76
CA VAL A 53 -1.89 3.44 5.55
C VAL A 53 -0.38 3.26 5.51
N VAL A 54 0.08 2.06 5.16
CA VAL A 54 1.51 1.78 4.89
C VAL A 54 1.68 1.35 3.44
N VAL A 55 2.59 2.02 2.72
CA VAL A 55 2.90 1.70 1.32
C VAL A 55 4.26 1.02 1.22
N LEU A 56 4.31 -0.15 0.61
CA LEU A 56 5.52 -0.97 0.50
C LEU A 56 5.97 -1.07 -0.95
N ALA A 57 7.20 -0.65 -1.25
CA ALA A 57 7.84 -0.88 -2.55
C ALA A 57 8.50 -2.27 -2.66
N GLY A 58 8.47 -3.05 -1.57
CA GLY A 58 9.01 -4.41 -1.48
C GLY A 58 8.84 -4.96 -0.06
N VAL A 59 8.89 -6.29 0.08
CA VAL A 59 8.74 -6.98 1.36
C VAL A 59 10.07 -7.64 1.75
N GLY A 60 10.58 -7.30 2.93
CA GLY A 60 11.77 -7.90 3.52
C GLY A 60 11.42 -8.89 4.63
N GLN A 61 12.42 -9.65 5.10
CA GLN A 61 12.24 -10.70 6.12
C GLN A 61 11.59 -10.20 7.43
N ARG A 62 11.79 -8.93 7.79
CA ARG A 62 11.24 -8.34 9.03
C ARG A 62 9.96 -7.56 8.83
N THR A 63 9.55 -7.29 7.58
CA THR A 63 8.45 -6.38 7.25
C THR A 63 7.14 -6.81 7.92
N GLY A 64 6.77 -8.09 7.83
CA GLY A 64 5.54 -8.59 8.46
C GLY A 64 5.52 -8.41 9.97
N LYS A 65 6.63 -8.72 10.65
CA LYS A 65 6.74 -8.54 12.11
C LYS A 65 6.65 -7.06 12.51
N GLU A 66 7.40 -6.17 11.87
CA GLU A 66 7.39 -4.76 12.22
C GLU A 66 6.01 -4.12 11.96
N LEU A 67 5.32 -4.51 10.89
CA LEU A 67 3.93 -4.10 10.63
C LEU A 67 2.99 -4.56 11.73
N ALA A 68 3.08 -5.84 12.13
CA ALA A 68 2.24 -6.40 13.17
C ALA A 68 2.48 -5.72 14.53
N ASP A 69 3.73 -5.42 14.86
CA ASP A 69 4.11 -4.82 16.14
C ASP A 69 3.73 -3.32 16.23
N ARG A 70 3.70 -2.59 15.11
CA ARG A 70 3.64 -1.11 15.11
C ARG A 70 2.47 -0.50 14.35
N CYS A 71 1.99 -1.19 13.33
CA CYS A 71 0.96 -0.70 12.40
C CYS A 71 -0.23 -1.68 12.34
N ALA A 72 -0.55 -2.32 13.48
CA ALA A 72 -1.56 -3.37 13.56
C ALA A 72 -2.97 -3.00 13.09
N HIS A 73 -3.27 -1.70 12.92
CA HIS A 73 -4.55 -1.18 12.44
C HIS A 73 -4.53 -0.74 10.96
N ALA A 74 -3.35 -0.52 10.40
CA ALA A 74 -3.17 0.11 9.10
C ALA A 74 -3.71 -0.74 7.94
N VAL A 75 -4.11 -0.07 6.86
CA VAL A 75 -4.24 -0.70 5.54
C VAL A 75 -2.86 -0.72 4.87
N VAL A 76 -2.47 -1.88 4.35
CA VAL A 76 -1.17 -2.09 3.71
C VAL A 76 -1.36 -2.12 2.19
N VAL A 77 -0.66 -1.24 1.48
CA VAL A 77 -0.65 -1.16 0.02
C VAL A 77 0.70 -1.64 -0.50
N VAL A 78 0.69 -2.75 -1.23
CA VAL A 78 1.88 -3.39 -1.81
C VAL A 78 2.08 -2.94 -3.25
N ALA A 79 3.13 -2.18 -3.49
CA ALA A 79 3.49 -1.60 -4.78
C ALA A 79 4.87 -2.11 -5.26
N SER A 80 5.14 -3.39 -5.03
CA SER A 80 6.39 -4.07 -5.39
C SER A 80 6.34 -4.68 -6.80
N GLY A 81 7.40 -5.36 -7.22
CA GLY A 81 7.45 -6.08 -8.50
C GLY A 81 6.71 -7.43 -8.52
N ASP A 82 6.55 -8.08 -7.37
CA ASP A 82 5.82 -9.35 -7.21
C ASP A 82 4.66 -9.14 -6.24
N GLN A 83 3.57 -8.51 -6.72
CA GLN A 83 2.49 -8.10 -5.82
C GLN A 83 1.74 -9.30 -5.26
N ALA A 84 1.54 -10.37 -6.03
CA ALA A 84 0.84 -11.55 -5.57
C ALA A 84 1.63 -12.29 -4.48
N GLY A 85 2.93 -12.53 -4.71
CA GLY A 85 3.81 -13.16 -3.73
C GLY A 85 3.97 -12.33 -2.46
N ASP A 86 4.20 -11.02 -2.60
CA ASP A 86 4.39 -10.14 -1.45
C ASP A 86 3.11 -9.97 -0.60
N VAL A 87 1.94 -9.88 -1.23
CA VAL A 87 0.66 -9.84 -0.49
C VAL A 87 0.45 -11.16 0.26
N ALA A 88 0.71 -12.31 -0.37
CA ALA A 88 0.59 -13.62 0.28
C ALA A 88 1.54 -13.75 1.48
N ALA A 89 2.80 -13.38 1.30
CA ALA A 89 3.81 -13.41 2.35
C ALA A 89 3.44 -12.49 3.53
N LEU A 90 2.89 -11.31 3.27
CA LEU A 90 2.43 -10.41 4.32
C LEU A 90 1.20 -10.93 5.06
N LEU A 91 0.24 -11.55 4.37
CA LEU A 91 -0.93 -12.15 5.01
C LEU A 91 -0.51 -13.26 5.98
N GLU A 92 0.44 -14.10 5.57
CA GLU A 92 1.02 -15.14 6.41
C GLU A 92 1.77 -14.54 7.61
N ALA A 93 2.66 -13.57 7.37
CA ALA A 93 3.55 -13.05 8.42
C ALA A 93 2.84 -12.11 9.43
N THR A 94 1.80 -11.39 9.01
CA THR A 94 1.13 -10.38 9.85
C THR A 94 -0.13 -10.90 10.53
N HIS A 95 -0.75 -11.95 9.98
CA HIS A 95 -2.10 -12.39 10.35
C HIS A 95 -3.16 -11.27 10.36
N PHE A 96 -2.94 -10.21 9.57
CA PHE A 96 -3.93 -9.17 9.42
C PHE A 96 -5.21 -9.70 8.75
N PRO A 97 -6.38 -9.11 9.02
CA PRO A 97 -7.56 -9.31 8.22
C PRO A 97 -7.25 -9.14 6.73
N ARG A 98 -7.66 -10.13 5.92
CA ARG A 98 -7.41 -10.18 4.47
C ARG A 98 -7.79 -8.91 3.71
N ALA A 99 -8.82 -8.21 4.18
CA ALA A 99 -9.29 -6.95 3.60
C ALA A 99 -8.23 -5.84 3.64
N ARG A 100 -7.25 -5.90 4.55
CA ARG A 100 -6.31 -4.81 4.80
C ARG A 100 -5.05 -4.85 3.97
N ILE A 101 -4.76 -5.93 3.26
CA ILE A 101 -3.53 -6.03 2.46
C ILE A 101 -3.94 -6.05 0.98
N LEU A 102 -3.57 -4.99 0.27
CA LEU A 102 -3.94 -4.76 -1.12
C LEU A 102 -2.69 -4.64 -1.97
N GLY A 103 -2.55 -5.46 -3.01
CA GLY A 103 -1.52 -5.24 -4.01
C GLY A 103 -2.00 -4.33 -5.13
N VAL A 104 -1.15 -3.41 -5.57
CA VAL A 104 -1.45 -2.51 -6.68
C VAL A 104 -1.59 -3.32 -7.97
N ALA A 105 -2.79 -3.34 -8.56
CA ALA A 105 -2.97 -3.81 -9.92
C ALA A 105 -2.79 -2.64 -10.90
N VAL A 106 -1.66 -2.64 -11.59
CA VAL A 106 -1.45 -1.85 -12.81
C VAL A 106 -1.91 -2.67 -14.01
N GLY A 107 -2.21 -2.05 -15.15
CA GLY A 107 -2.84 -2.67 -16.34
C GLY A 107 -2.21 -3.98 -16.83
N SER A 108 -2.83 -4.65 -17.79
CA SER A 108 -2.39 -5.97 -18.26
C SER A 108 -1.01 -5.90 -18.94
N GLY A 109 0.00 -6.50 -18.31
CA GLY A 109 1.37 -6.63 -18.84
C GLY A 109 2.42 -6.76 -17.73
N ASP A 110 3.26 -7.78 -17.78
CA ASP A 110 4.38 -7.92 -16.86
C ASP A 110 5.42 -6.80 -17.13
N GLY A 111 5.89 -6.12 -16.08
CA GLY A 111 6.99 -5.15 -16.20
C GLY A 111 6.61 -3.67 -16.21
N HIS A 112 5.51 -3.28 -15.58
CA HIS A 112 5.21 -1.86 -15.39
C HIS A 112 6.26 -1.18 -14.50
N GLY A 113 6.80 -0.06 -14.99
CA GLY A 113 7.84 0.68 -14.30
C GLY A 113 7.40 1.30 -12.96
N PRO A 114 8.36 1.76 -12.15
CA PRO A 114 8.13 2.25 -10.78
C PRO A 114 7.17 3.44 -10.71
N LEU A 115 7.03 4.22 -11.79
CA LEU A 115 6.08 5.32 -11.85
C LEU A 115 4.62 4.85 -11.80
N LEU A 116 4.29 3.80 -12.55
CA LEU A 116 2.91 3.33 -12.61
C LEU A 116 2.53 2.63 -11.31
N GLN A 117 3.46 1.88 -10.71
CA GLN A 117 3.28 1.31 -9.37
C GLN A 117 3.04 2.41 -8.33
N ALA A 118 3.84 3.48 -8.37
CA ALA A 118 3.65 4.63 -7.48
C ALA A 118 2.30 5.32 -7.67
N ALA A 119 1.85 5.50 -8.91
CA ALA A 119 0.55 6.10 -9.22
C ALA A 119 -0.61 5.21 -8.74
N GLY A 120 -0.51 3.89 -8.96
CA GLY A 120 -1.48 2.93 -8.48
C GLY A 120 -1.54 2.87 -6.95
N ALA A 121 -0.39 2.98 -6.28
CA ALA A 121 -0.32 3.07 -4.82
C ALA A 121 -1.03 4.33 -4.32
N ALA A 122 -0.68 5.51 -4.85
CA ALA A 122 -1.31 6.78 -4.47
C ALA A 122 -2.83 6.76 -4.70
N ARG A 123 -3.30 6.12 -5.78
CA ARG A 123 -4.74 5.92 -6.04
C ARG A 123 -5.41 5.08 -4.94
N LEU A 124 -4.80 3.96 -4.54
CA LEU A 124 -5.33 3.14 -3.46
C LEU A 124 -5.31 3.88 -2.12
N VAL A 125 -4.25 4.65 -1.84
CA VAL A 125 -4.19 5.51 -0.65
C VAL A 125 -5.32 6.54 -0.62
N ASP A 126 -5.59 7.25 -1.73
CA ASP A 126 -6.74 8.17 -1.81
C ASP A 126 -8.07 7.45 -1.54
N HIS A 127 -8.24 6.23 -2.06
CA HIS A 127 -9.47 5.47 -1.86
C HIS A 127 -9.68 5.04 -0.41
N VAL A 128 -8.60 4.64 0.27
CA VAL A 128 -8.64 4.27 1.68
C VAL A 128 -8.87 5.51 2.54
N LEU A 129 -8.01 6.52 2.45
CA LEU A 129 -8.05 7.69 3.34
C LEU A 129 -9.33 8.51 3.18
N ARG A 130 -9.90 8.59 1.97
CA ARG A 130 -11.11 9.37 1.69
C ARG A 130 -12.38 8.52 1.58
N ASP A 131 -12.34 7.26 2.01
CA ASP A 131 -13.44 6.28 1.92
C ASP A 131 -14.20 6.34 0.58
N ARG A 132 -13.46 6.30 -0.54
CA ARG A 132 -14.06 6.58 -1.86
C ARG A 132 -15.04 5.50 -2.33
N ARG A 133 -14.94 4.29 -1.77
CA ARG A 133 -15.74 3.10 -2.13
C ARG A 133 -15.78 2.84 -3.64
N ARG A 134 -14.63 3.05 -4.29
CA ARG A 134 -14.49 2.85 -5.74
C ARG A 134 -14.16 1.41 -6.05
N VAL A 135 -14.69 0.94 -7.16
CA VAL A 135 -14.30 -0.34 -7.75
C VAL A 135 -12.99 -0.12 -8.49
N VAL A 136 -11.99 -0.90 -8.12
CA VAL A 136 -10.66 -0.90 -8.73
C VAL A 136 -10.16 -2.33 -8.84
N GLU A 137 -9.27 -2.59 -9.78
CA GLU A 137 -8.52 -3.82 -9.75
C GLU A 137 -7.41 -3.74 -8.69
N ALA A 138 -7.26 -4.81 -7.92
CA ALA A 138 -6.17 -4.99 -6.96
C ALA A 138 -5.84 -6.47 -6.81
N TYR A 139 -4.64 -6.79 -6.32
CA TYR A 139 -4.32 -8.12 -5.83
C TYR A 139 -4.83 -8.27 -4.41
N VAL A 140 -5.69 -9.25 -4.19
CA VAL A 140 -6.31 -9.54 -2.89
C VAL A 140 -6.42 -11.04 -2.68
N LEU A 141 -6.51 -11.47 -1.42
CA LEU A 141 -6.81 -12.86 -1.10
C LEU A 141 -8.26 -13.17 -1.47
N CYS A 142 -8.44 -13.99 -2.50
CA CYS A 142 -9.71 -14.53 -2.91
C CYS A 142 -9.89 -15.92 -2.32
N ARG A 143 -11.12 -16.24 -1.93
CA ARG A 143 -11.49 -17.61 -1.56
C ARG A 143 -12.11 -18.29 -2.78
N THR A 144 -11.51 -19.37 -3.24
CA THR A 144 -12.01 -20.12 -4.38
C THR A 144 -13.01 -21.14 -3.85
N ALA A 145 -14.30 -20.94 -4.16
CA ALA A 145 -15.38 -21.82 -3.69
C ALA A 145 -15.43 -23.15 -4.45
N ASP A 146 -14.85 -23.21 -5.64
CA ASP A 146 -14.91 -24.36 -6.55
C ASP A 146 -13.79 -25.39 -6.31
N ASP A 147 -12.80 -25.08 -5.46
CA ASP A 147 -11.76 -26.03 -5.06
C ASP A 147 -12.26 -26.95 -3.94
N ASP A 148 -11.88 -28.23 -3.97
CA ASP A 148 -12.09 -29.19 -2.88
C ASP A 148 -10.74 -29.72 -2.36
N PRO A 149 -10.26 -29.27 -1.18
CA PRO A 149 -10.86 -28.26 -0.30
C PRO A 149 -10.72 -26.84 -0.86
N PRO A 150 -11.60 -25.89 -0.46
CA PRO A 150 -11.52 -24.51 -0.92
C PRO A 150 -10.17 -23.89 -0.55
N GLY A 151 -9.44 -23.44 -1.57
CA GLY A 151 -8.17 -22.75 -1.44
C GLY A 151 -8.36 -21.24 -1.24
N ASP A 152 -7.42 -20.65 -0.51
CA ASP A 152 -7.23 -19.20 -0.49
C ASP A 152 -6.06 -18.86 -1.41
N GLU A 153 -6.28 -18.00 -2.41
CA GLU A 153 -5.27 -17.59 -3.38
C GLU A 153 -5.25 -16.08 -3.53
N VAL A 154 -4.06 -15.48 -3.55
CA VAL A 154 -3.91 -14.08 -3.91
C VAL A 154 -3.94 -13.96 -5.43
N ARG A 155 -4.94 -13.24 -5.93
CA ARG A 155 -5.09 -12.98 -7.36
C ARG A 155 -5.61 -11.58 -7.60
N ARG A 156 -5.48 -11.13 -8.84
CA ARG A 156 -6.09 -9.89 -9.31
C ARG A 156 -7.61 -10.07 -9.37
N ALA A 157 -8.34 -9.13 -8.78
CA ALA A 157 -9.80 -9.09 -8.82
C ALA A 157 -10.30 -7.64 -8.83
N GLU A 158 -11.52 -7.43 -9.31
CA GLU A 158 -12.23 -6.18 -9.10
C GLU A 158 -12.71 -6.13 -7.65
N VAL A 159 -12.33 -5.06 -6.94
CA VAL A 159 -12.63 -4.89 -5.53
C VAL A 159 -13.16 -3.49 -5.25
N ARG A 160 -14.13 -3.40 -4.35
CA ARG A 160 -14.54 -2.11 -3.77
C ARG A 160 -13.59 -1.76 -2.63
N VAL A 161 -12.85 -0.66 -2.79
CA VAL A 161 -11.89 -0.18 -1.78
C VAL A 161 -12.45 1.02 -1.04
N GLY A 162 -12.47 0.92 0.29
CA GLY A 162 -12.90 1.97 1.21
C GLY A 162 -11.94 2.09 2.40
N ALA A 163 -12.39 2.74 3.48
CA ALA A 163 -11.57 3.03 4.65
C ALA A 163 -10.96 1.80 5.35
N ARG A 164 -11.51 0.59 5.11
CA ARG A 164 -11.03 -0.67 5.71
C ARG A 164 -10.19 -1.52 4.75
N GLY A 165 -9.82 -0.99 3.59
CA GLY A 165 -9.20 -1.74 2.50
C GLY A 165 -10.24 -2.33 1.55
N ALA A 166 -10.11 -3.61 1.18
CA ALA A 166 -11.06 -4.30 0.32
C ALA A 166 -12.35 -4.68 1.08
N GLU A 167 -13.44 -4.00 0.79
CA GLU A 167 -14.74 -4.20 1.43
C GLU A 167 -15.60 -5.25 0.73
N GLU A 168 -15.42 -5.40 -0.59
CA GLU A 168 -16.17 -6.33 -1.44
C GLU A 168 -15.30 -6.77 -2.62
N ILE A 169 -15.36 -8.05 -2.98
CA ILE A 169 -14.78 -8.61 -4.22
C ILE A 169 -15.94 -8.88 -5.18
N LEU A 170 -15.81 -8.41 -6.42
CA LEU A 170 -16.85 -8.46 -7.45
C LEU A 170 -16.63 -9.57 -8.47
#